data_AF-A0AB39V2U4-F1
#
_entry.id   AF-A0AB39V2U4-F1
#
_cell.length_a   1.000
_cell.length_b   1.000
_cell.length_c   1.000
_cell.angle_alpha   90.00
_cell.angle_beta   90.00
_cell.angle_gamma   90.00
#
_symmetry.space_group_name_H-M   'P 1'
#
loop_
_entity.id
_entity.type
_entity.pdbx_description
1 polymer ?
#
loop_
_entity_poly.entity_id
_entity_poly.type
_entity_poly.pdbx_seq_one_letter_code
_entity_poly.pdbx_strand_id
1 'polypeptide(L)'
;MKKNILKILLFLVLENVGFGDAAQILGDYYSIDKGKVYYGNEILEGANPKTAELIGFSLLKDDKNIYYMGEKIKDIKIKNFEKLGQNYWKNENKIYYRDKKIENADIMSFKVLNEDYAKDKNHVYSGNEAIDPSPLLGKIKNPETFEFLPNGIIYATLYGKDKYNVYYINNTMSNCFDSYYFIYEVKGINRDKVEVLNKWFIKDDKNIYFEGKILEGVDYNTFEVLPNGDGKDKNRSYEYLTKDELKWF
;
A
#
# COMPACT_ATOMS: atom_id res chain seq x y z
N MET A 1 45.76 -17.49 -50.57
CA MET A 1 45.97 -16.83 -49.27
C MET A 1 45.34 -17.70 -48.18
N LYS A 2 46.19 -18.28 -47.32
CA LYS A 2 45.82 -18.99 -46.10
C LYS A 2 45.33 -18.00 -45.05
N LYS A 3 44.31 -18.37 -44.26
CA LYS A 3 44.37 -18.37 -42.79
C LYS A 3 43.22 -19.20 -42.20
N ASN A 4 43.56 -20.44 -41.83
CA ASN A 4 42.94 -21.22 -40.76
C ASN A 4 43.29 -20.60 -39.42
N ILE A 5 42.32 -20.49 -38.49
CA ILE A 5 42.43 -20.68 -37.02
C ILE A 5 40.99 -21.00 -36.55
N LEU A 6 40.52 -22.25 -36.47
CA LEU A 6 40.64 -23.21 -35.36
C LEU A 6 40.51 -22.59 -33.95
N LYS A 7 39.36 -22.78 -33.27
CA LYS A 7 39.29 -23.15 -31.83
C LYS A 7 37.89 -23.73 -31.53
N ILE A 8 37.76 -25.04 -31.53
CA ILE A 8 37.76 -25.95 -30.36
C ILE A 8 36.32 -26.42 -30.08
N LEU A 9 36.12 -27.72 -30.29
CA LEU A 9 35.02 -28.51 -29.76
C LEU A 9 34.83 -28.24 -28.26
N LEU A 10 33.58 -28.10 -27.84
CA LEU A 10 33.13 -28.80 -26.65
C LEU A 10 31.74 -29.39 -26.90
N PHE A 11 31.77 -30.62 -27.42
CA PHE A 11 30.73 -31.59 -27.10
C PHE A 11 30.82 -31.83 -25.59
N LEU A 12 29.81 -31.42 -24.84
CA LEU A 12 29.41 -32.11 -23.63
C LEU A 12 27.95 -32.52 -23.81
N VAL A 13 27.82 -33.69 -24.42
CA VAL A 13 26.77 -34.64 -24.09
C VAL A 13 26.80 -34.78 -22.56
N LEU A 14 25.84 -34.16 -21.89
CA LEU A 14 25.48 -34.49 -20.53
C LEU A 14 24.38 -35.58 -20.60
N GLU A 15 24.73 -36.72 -21.20
CA GLU A 15 24.14 -37.97 -20.74
C GLU A 15 24.81 -38.29 -19.40
N ASN A 16 24.01 -38.29 -18.33
CA ASN A 16 24.36 -38.79 -17.00
C ASN A 16 25.40 -38.02 -16.18
N VAL A 17 25.21 -36.71 -16.03
CA VAL A 17 25.67 -36.03 -14.81
C VAL A 17 24.40 -35.69 -14.05
N GLY A 18 24.17 -36.40 -12.94
CA GLY A 18 23.07 -36.08 -12.04
C GLY A 18 23.26 -34.66 -11.52
N PHE A 19 22.68 -33.69 -12.22
CA PHE A 19 22.34 -32.42 -11.61
C PHE A 19 21.29 -32.78 -10.57
N GLY A 20 21.74 -33.02 -9.33
CA GLY A 20 20.83 -33.01 -8.19
C GLY A 20 19.99 -31.75 -8.30
N ASP A 21 18.67 -31.91 -8.25
CA ASP A 21 17.67 -30.89 -8.56
C ASP A 21 18.17 -29.49 -8.16
N ALA A 22 18.54 -28.67 -9.15
CA ALA A 22 19.04 -27.33 -8.88
C ALA A 22 17.91 -26.53 -8.23
N ALA A 23 18.21 -25.86 -7.10
CA ALA A 23 17.22 -25.07 -6.39
C ALA A 23 16.60 -24.01 -7.31
N GLN A 24 15.27 -24.03 -7.42
CA GLN A 24 14.50 -23.04 -8.16
C GLN A 24 14.18 -21.88 -7.23
N ILE A 25 14.70 -20.68 -7.52
CA ILE A 25 14.36 -19.47 -6.78
C ILE A 25 13.06 -18.88 -7.36
N LEU A 26 12.05 -18.69 -6.51
CA LEU A 26 10.76 -18.10 -6.88
C LEU A 26 10.71 -16.59 -6.60
N GLY A 27 11.45 -16.14 -5.57
CA GLY A 27 11.62 -14.73 -5.20
C GLY A 27 12.64 -14.60 -4.07
N ASP A 28 12.75 -13.41 -3.48
CA ASP A 28 13.80 -13.09 -2.50
C ASP A 28 13.84 -14.06 -1.30
N TYR A 29 12.67 -14.57 -0.91
CA TYR A 29 12.53 -15.47 0.25
C TYR A 29 12.01 -16.86 -0.11
N TYR A 30 11.47 -17.09 -1.31
CA TYR A 30 10.86 -18.37 -1.66
C TYR A 30 11.72 -19.16 -2.64
N SER A 31 11.90 -20.45 -2.37
CA SER A 31 12.60 -21.37 -3.26
C SER A 31 12.01 -22.77 -3.23
N ILE A 32 12.28 -23.56 -4.27
CA ILE A 32 11.99 -24.98 -4.32
C ILE A 32 13.33 -25.71 -4.43
N ASP A 33 13.65 -26.57 -3.47
CA ASP A 33 14.84 -27.41 -3.49
C ASP A 33 14.45 -28.85 -3.12
N LYS A 34 14.99 -29.83 -3.86
CA LYS A 34 14.77 -31.28 -3.60
C LYS A 34 13.30 -31.66 -3.35
N GLY A 35 12.39 -31.10 -4.15
CA GLY A 35 10.95 -31.36 -4.05
C GLY A 35 10.29 -30.82 -2.79
N LYS A 36 10.84 -29.78 -2.17
CA LYS A 36 10.25 -29.06 -1.05
C LYS A 36 10.22 -27.57 -1.33
N VAL A 37 9.18 -26.90 -0.83
CA VAL A 37 9.07 -25.44 -0.90
C VAL A 37 9.64 -24.84 0.39
N TYR A 38 10.39 -23.76 0.27
CA TYR A 38 11.05 -23.06 1.36
C TYR A 38 10.64 -21.59 1.41
N TYR A 39 10.61 -21.04 2.63
CA TYR A 39 10.61 -19.61 2.92
C TYR A 39 11.82 -19.31 3.80
N GLY A 40 12.78 -18.54 3.28
CA GLY A 40 14.11 -18.46 3.85
C GLY A 40 14.74 -19.86 3.93
N ASN A 41 15.03 -20.31 5.15
CA ASN A 41 15.61 -21.64 5.41
C ASN A 41 14.58 -22.66 5.92
N GLU A 42 13.31 -22.28 6.04
CA GLU A 42 12.26 -23.11 6.62
C GLU A 42 11.44 -23.82 5.54
N ILE A 43 11.08 -25.08 5.79
CA ILE A 43 10.24 -25.87 4.88
C ILE A 43 8.77 -25.47 5.09
N LEU A 44 8.07 -25.17 3.99
CA LEU A 44 6.63 -24.95 4.00
C LEU A 44 5.91 -26.29 3.98
N GLU A 45 5.59 -26.80 5.17
CA GLU A 45 4.91 -28.08 5.31
C GLU A 45 3.56 -28.09 4.59
N GLY A 46 3.33 -29.15 3.82
CA GLY A 46 2.13 -29.35 3.01
C GLY A 46 2.06 -28.53 1.72
N ALA A 47 3.05 -27.70 1.41
CA ALA A 47 3.10 -26.97 0.14
C ALA A 47 3.42 -27.91 -1.02
N ASN A 48 2.73 -27.75 -2.14
CA ASN A 48 3.00 -28.55 -3.32
C ASN A 48 4.05 -27.87 -4.22
N PRO A 49 5.30 -28.36 -4.29
CA PRO A 49 6.36 -27.74 -5.07
C PRO A 49 6.10 -27.72 -6.57
N LYS A 50 5.24 -28.61 -7.09
CA LYS A 50 4.97 -28.70 -8.54
C LYS A 50 4.02 -27.60 -9.02
N THR A 51 3.24 -27.03 -8.13
CA THR A 51 2.17 -26.05 -8.42
C THR A 51 2.39 -24.74 -7.66
N ALA A 52 3.46 -24.65 -6.86
CA ALA A 52 3.83 -23.46 -6.12
C ALA A 52 4.17 -22.31 -7.08
N GLU A 53 3.49 -21.20 -6.86
CA GLU A 53 3.57 -19.98 -7.64
C GLU A 53 3.67 -18.80 -6.68
N LEU A 54 4.71 -17.97 -6.84
CA LEU A 54 4.83 -16.73 -6.07
C LEU A 54 3.98 -15.64 -6.72
N ILE A 55 3.05 -15.09 -5.94
CA ILE A 55 2.16 -14.01 -6.33
C ILE A 55 2.64 -12.71 -5.69
N GLY A 56 3.26 -11.84 -6.49
CA GLY A 56 3.88 -10.63 -5.96
C GLY A 56 5.18 -10.97 -5.22
N PHE A 57 5.35 -10.45 -4.00
CA PHE A 57 6.59 -10.63 -3.23
C PHE A 57 6.43 -11.55 -2.02
N SER A 58 5.21 -11.71 -1.50
CA SER A 58 4.97 -12.28 -0.18
C SER A 58 3.98 -13.44 -0.15
N LEU A 59 3.10 -13.57 -1.16
CA LEU A 59 2.05 -14.58 -1.21
C LEU A 59 2.46 -15.76 -2.09
N LEU A 60 2.64 -16.94 -1.52
CA LEU A 60 2.86 -18.17 -2.29
C LEU A 60 1.55 -18.95 -2.38
N LYS A 61 1.14 -19.34 -3.58
CA LYS A 61 -0.06 -20.13 -3.83
C LYS A 61 0.34 -21.46 -4.46
N ASP A 62 -0.26 -22.56 -4.02
CA ASP A 62 -0.18 -23.85 -4.73
C ASP A 62 -1.58 -24.27 -5.25
N ASP A 63 -1.81 -25.57 -5.50
CA ASP A 63 -3.12 -26.08 -5.94
C ASP A 63 -4.18 -26.17 -4.82
N LYS A 64 -3.77 -26.12 -3.55
CA LYS A 64 -4.63 -26.35 -2.37
C LYS A 64 -4.55 -25.25 -1.31
N ASN A 65 -3.41 -24.57 -1.21
CA ASN A 65 -3.01 -23.74 -0.09
C ASN A 65 -2.50 -22.37 -0.56
N ILE A 66 -2.67 -21.38 0.31
CA ILE A 66 -2.07 -20.06 0.17
C ILE A 66 -1.24 -19.81 1.42
N TYR A 67 -0.04 -19.28 1.21
CA TYR A 67 0.91 -18.91 2.25
C TYR A 67 1.22 -17.42 2.13
N TYR A 68 1.31 -16.73 3.26
CA TYR A 68 1.75 -15.35 3.34
C TYR A 68 2.99 -15.28 4.23
N MET A 69 4.12 -14.85 3.67
CA MET A 69 5.41 -14.79 4.37
C MET A 69 5.79 -16.10 5.09
N GLY A 70 5.62 -17.24 4.42
CA GLY A 70 5.88 -18.58 4.95
C GLY A 70 4.74 -19.21 5.74
N GLU A 71 3.79 -18.41 6.22
CA GLU A 71 2.68 -18.89 7.06
C GLU A 71 1.47 -19.33 6.24
N LYS A 72 0.96 -20.53 6.49
CA LYS A 72 -0.22 -21.06 5.80
C LYS A 72 -1.49 -20.34 6.27
N ILE A 73 -2.23 -19.74 5.32
CA ILE A 73 -3.55 -19.17 5.61
C ILE A 73 -4.55 -20.32 5.76
N LYS A 74 -5.13 -20.44 6.96
CA LYS A 74 -6.01 -21.55 7.33
C LYS A 74 -7.41 -21.38 6.72
N ASP A 75 -8.10 -22.50 6.55
CA ASP A 75 -9.51 -22.58 6.15
C ASP A 75 -9.84 -21.93 4.79
N ILE A 76 -8.87 -21.88 3.89
CA ILE A 76 -9.05 -21.41 2.51
C ILE A 76 -9.05 -22.60 1.55
N LYS A 77 -10.10 -22.68 0.74
CA LYS A 77 -10.15 -23.52 -0.45
C LYS A 77 -9.90 -22.64 -1.67
N ILE A 78 -8.91 -22.97 -2.48
CA ILE A 78 -8.60 -22.21 -3.69
C ILE A 78 -9.69 -22.44 -4.72
N LYS A 79 -10.43 -21.39 -5.03
CA LYS A 79 -11.46 -21.40 -6.07
C LYS A 79 -11.65 -19.98 -6.61
N ASN A 80 -11.43 -19.84 -7.92
CA ASN A 80 -11.48 -18.56 -8.64
C ASN A 80 -10.55 -17.52 -7.99
N PHE A 81 -9.32 -17.93 -7.67
CA PHE A 81 -8.30 -17.01 -7.16
C PHE A 81 -8.02 -15.92 -8.18
N GLU A 82 -7.98 -14.68 -7.73
CA GLU A 82 -7.73 -13.51 -8.56
C GLU A 82 -6.84 -12.53 -7.79
N LYS A 83 -5.70 -12.16 -8.37
CA LYS A 83 -4.85 -11.10 -7.83
C LYS A 83 -5.46 -9.74 -8.19
N LEU A 84 -5.72 -8.89 -7.19
CA LEU A 84 -6.31 -7.56 -7.38
C LEU A 84 -5.28 -6.43 -7.29
N GLY A 85 -4.20 -6.66 -6.54
CA GLY A 85 -3.12 -5.71 -6.32
C GLY A 85 -1.90 -6.40 -5.74
N GLN A 86 -0.95 -5.61 -5.22
CA GLN A 86 0.26 -6.16 -4.61
C GLN A 86 -0.06 -7.00 -3.37
N ASN A 87 -0.87 -6.45 -2.46
CA ASN A 87 -1.28 -7.11 -1.22
C ASN A 87 -2.75 -7.56 -1.23
N TYR A 88 -3.54 -7.16 -2.24
CA TYR A 88 -4.96 -7.49 -2.34
C TYR A 88 -5.22 -8.62 -3.32
N TRP A 89 -6.09 -9.55 -2.93
CA TRP A 89 -6.50 -10.68 -3.75
C TRP A 89 -7.91 -11.15 -3.37
N LYS A 90 -8.51 -11.94 -4.24
CA LYS A 90 -9.87 -12.45 -4.12
C LYS A 90 -9.88 -13.96 -4.26
N ASN A 91 -10.70 -14.61 -3.46
CA ASN A 91 -10.95 -16.05 -3.54
C ASN A 91 -12.36 -16.35 -3.02
N GLU A 92 -13.11 -17.21 -3.71
CA GLU A 92 -14.50 -17.55 -3.34
C GLU A 92 -15.41 -16.35 -3.03
N ASN A 93 -15.32 -15.28 -3.85
CA ASN A 93 -16.07 -14.03 -3.65
C ASN A 93 -15.80 -13.38 -2.28
N LYS A 94 -14.61 -13.55 -1.72
CA LYS A 94 -14.12 -12.81 -0.56
C LYS A 94 -12.87 -12.05 -0.96
N ILE A 95 -12.73 -10.86 -0.42
CA ILE A 95 -11.55 -10.02 -0.62
C ILE A 95 -10.62 -10.20 0.58
N TYR A 96 -9.33 -10.26 0.30
CA TYR A 96 -8.27 -10.41 1.27
C TYR A 96 -7.22 -9.34 1.04
N TYR A 97 -6.65 -8.87 2.15
CA TYR A 97 -5.43 -8.09 2.19
C TYR A 97 -4.40 -8.91 2.96
N ARG A 98 -3.30 -9.29 2.30
CA ARG A 98 -2.27 -10.20 2.85
C ARG A 98 -2.93 -11.50 3.31
N ASP A 99 -2.82 -11.84 4.59
CA ASP A 99 -3.39 -13.02 5.23
C ASP A 99 -4.81 -12.79 5.78
N LYS A 100 -5.32 -11.55 5.79
CA LYS A 100 -6.59 -11.19 6.43
C LYS A 100 -7.72 -10.98 5.44
N LYS A 101 -8.89 -11.51 5.76
CA LYS A 101 -10.14 -11.22 5.05
C LYS A 101 -10.61 -9.80 5.37
N ILE A 102 -11.11 -9.10 4.36
CA ILE A 102 -11.81 -7.82 4.53
C ILE A 102 -13.28 -8.11 4.80
N GLU A 103 -13.76 -7.78 5.98
CA GLU A 103 -15.14 -8.02 6.36
C GLU A 103 -16.08 -7.02 5.68
N ASN A 104 -17.22 -7.52 5.20
CA ASN A 104 -18.30 -6.75 4.56
C ASN A 104 -17.90 -5.94 3.30
N ALA A 105 -16.77 -6.25 2.68
CA ALA A 105 -16.36 -5.63 1.41
C ALA A 105 -17.38 -5.91 0.29
N ASP A 106 -17.79 -4.87 -0.43
CA ASP A 106 -18.60 -4.99 -1.62
C ASP A 106 -17.72 -5.40 -2.82
N ILE A 107 -17.75 -6.70 -3.11
CA ILE A 107 -16.89 -7.34 -4.12
C ILE A 107 -17.05 -6.71 -5.52
N MET A 108 -18.26 -6.25 -5.86
CA MET A 108 -18.56 -5.76 -7.21
C MET A 108 -17.99 -4.36 -7.46
N SER A 109 -17.89 -3.53 -6.42
CA SER A 109 -17.34 -2.17 -6.52
C SER A 109 -15.92 -2.05 -5.95
N PHE A 110 -15.36 -3.14 -5.42
CA PHE A 110 -14.02 -3.15 -4.83
C PHE A 110 -12.95 -2.75 -5.86
N LYS A 111 -12.15 -1.75 -5.50
CA LYS A 111 -11.05 -1.22 -6.30
C LYS A 111 -9.83 -0.95 -5.44
N VAL A 112 -8.71 -1.54 -5.82
CA VAL A 112 -7.41 -1.25 -5.22
C VAL A 112 -6.95 0.15 -5.62
N LEU A 113 -6.56 0.96 -4.64
CA LEU A 113 -6.03 2.32 -4.85
C LEU A 113 -4.50 2.29 -4.95
N ASN A 114 -3.85 1.51 -4.08
CA ASN A 114 -2.41 1.23 -4.10
C ASN A 114 -2.11 -0.06 -3.30
N GLU A 115 -0.86 -0.25 -2.87
CA GLU A 115 -0.45 -1.46 -2.15
C GLU A 115 -1.15 -1.67 -0.80
N ASP A 116 -1.54 -0.60 -0.10
CA ASP A 116 -2.08 -0.65 1.26
C ASP A 116 -3.45 0.01 1.42
N TYR A 117 -4.01 0.55 0.33
CA TYR A 117 -5.33 1.16 0.33
C TYR A 117 -6.20 0.64 -0.79
N ALA A 118 -7.48 0.49 -0.48
CA ALA A 118 -8.52 0.12 -1.43
C ALA A 118 -9.81 0.87 -1.09
N LYS A 119 -10.82 0.73 -1.94
CA LYS A 119 -12.15 1.26 -1.70
C LYS A 119 -13.21 0.33 -2.28
N ASP A 120 -14.42 0.48 -1.80
CA ASP A 120 -15.62 0.04 -2.50
C ASP A 120 -16.67 1.15 -2.46
N LYS A 121 -17.92 0.86 -2.84
CA LYS A 121 -18.99 1.88 -2.84
C LYS A 121 -19.36 2.38 -1.43
N ASN A 122 -19.04 1.63 -0.38
CA ASN A 122 -19.43 1.88 1.00
C ASN A 122 -18.31 2.46 1.86
N HIS A 123 -17.06 2.07 1.60
CA HIS A 123 -15.91 2.33 2.46
C HIS A 123 -14.62 2.58 1.67
N VAL A 124 -13.69 3.29 2.32
CA VAL A 124 -12.27 3.28 1.97
C VAL A 124 -11.54 2.44 3.01
N TYR A 125 -10.56 1.66 2.57
CA TYR A 125 -9.84 0.68 3.40
C TYR A 125 -8.36 1.03 3.49
N SER A 126 -7.80 0.83 4.69
CA SER A 126 -6.37 0.75 4.98
C SER A 126 -6.08 -0.70 5.33
N GLY A 127 -5.38 -1.41 4.45
CA GLY A 127 -5.21 -2.85 4.56
C GLY A 127 -6.55 -3.57 4.54
N ASN A 128 -6.85 -4.32 5.61
CA ASN A 128 -8.09 -5.07 5.77
C ASN A 128 -9.20 -4.33 6.54
N GLU A 129 -8.98 -3.08 6.95
CA GLU A 129 -9.89 -2.33 7.81
C GLU A 129 -10.42 -1.09 7.11
N ALA A 130 -11.70 -0.78 7.31
CA ALA A 130 -12.28 0.47 6.83
C ALA A 130 -11.73 1.64 7.64
N ILE A 131 -11.32 2.73 6.98
CA ILE A 131 -10.83 3.95 7.64
C ILE A 131 -11.96 4.90 8.03
N ASP A 132 -13.15 4.71 7.47
CA ASP A 132 -14.37 5.48 7.76
C ASP A 132 -15.47 4.65 8.46
N PRO A 133 -15.15 3.79 9.45
CA PRO A 133 -16.11 2.82 9.97
C PRO A 133 -17.20 3.47 10.84
N SER A 134 -16.96 4.69 11.35
CA SER A 134 -17.86 5.35 12.29
C SER A 134 -18.02 6.85 11.98
N PRO A 135 -19.25 7.37 11.90
CA PRO A 135 -19.52 8.81 11.74
C PRO A 135 -18.89 9.68 12.84
N LEU A 136 -18.60 9.13 14.02
CA LEU A 136 -18.03 9.87 15.14
C LEU A 136 -16.61 10.39 14.87
N LEU A 137 -15.85 9.67 14.03
CA LEU A 137 -14.49 10.04 13.63
C LEU A 137 -14.45 10.73 12.26
N GLY A 138 -15.62 11.06 11.71
CA GLY A 138 -15.78 11.56 10.35
C GLY A 138 -16.01 10.44 9.34
N LYS A 139 -16.45 10.81 8.13
CA LYS A 139 -16.82 9.86 7.09
C LYS A 139 -16.54 10.41 5.69
N ILE A 140 -16.02 9.57 4.81
CA ILE A 140 -15.93 9.85 3.38
C ILE A 140 -17.34 9.69 2.80
N LYS A 141 -17.87 10.76 2.20
CA LYS A 141 -19.29 10.83 1.83
C LYS A 141 -19.57 10.05 0.55
N ASN A 142 -18.60 9.99 -0.35
CA ASN A 142 -18.71 9.21 -1.58
C ASN A 142 -17.45 8.33 -1.80
N PRO A 143 -17.33 7.21 -1.07
CA PRO A 143 -16.16 6.31 -1.16
C PRO A 143 -15.92 5.79 -2.57
N GLU A 144 -16.98 5.49 -3.33
CA GLU A 144 -16.90 5.00 -4.70
C GLU A 144 -16.05 5.91 -5.62
N THR A 145 -16.12 7.23 -5.43
CA THR A 145 -15.38 8.22 -6.22
C THR A 145 -14.11 8.72 -5.54
N PHE A 146 -13.78 8.21 -4.35
CA PHE A 146 -12.62 8.64 -3.58
C PHE A 146 -11.30 8.33 -4.29
N GLU A 147 -10.40 9.29 -4.31
CA GLU A 147 -9.01 9.13 -4.76
C GLU A 147 -8.08 9.94 -3.87
N PHE A 148 -6.84 9.47 -3.70
CA PHE A 148 -5.82 10.26 -3.03
C PHE A 148 -5.39 11.43 -3.92
N LEU A 149 -5.11 12.57 -3.30
CA LEU A 149 -4.46 13.67 -3.99
C LEU A 149 -3.01 13.28 -4.33
N PRO A 150 -2.41 13.83 -5.40
CA PRO A 150 -0.98 13.65 -5.67
C PRO A 150 -0.15 14.05 -4.44
N ASN A 151 0.81 13.19 -4.05
CA ASN A 151 1.58 13.32 -2.81
C ASN A 151 0.72 13.41 -1.53
N GLY A 152 -0.54 12.96 -1.59
CA GLY A 152 -1.48 13.06 -0.49
C GLY A 152 -1.28 12.02 0.60
N ILE A 153 -0.45 10.99 0.41
CA ILE A 153 -0.15 9.98 1.44
C ILE A 153 1.22 10.33 2.03
N ILE A 154 1.22 10.87 3.26
CA ILE A 154 2.42 11.40 3.92
C ILE A 154 2.47 10.86 5.36
N TYR A 155 3.23 9.78 5.58
CA TYR A 155 3.28 9.06 6.86
C TYR A 155 1.87 8.70 7.36
N ALA A 156 1.46 9.25 8.50
CA ALA A 156 0.14 9.03 9.12
C ALA A 156 -0.94 10.00 8.60
N THR A 157 -0.61 10.91 7.69
CA THR A 157 -1.52 11.91 7.15
C THR A 157 -1.91 11.57 5.73
N LEU A 158 -3.21 11.60 5.45
CA LEU A 158 -3.77 11.37 4.11
C LEU A 158 -4.58 12.58 3.65
N TYR A 159 -4.39 12.96 2.41
CA TYR A 159 -5.19 13.91 1.67
C TYR A 159 -5.82 13.21 0.48
N GLY A 160 -7.14 13.28 0.41
CA GLY A 160 -7.91 12.68 -0.67
C GLY A 160 -9.15 13.47 -0.99
N LYS A 161 -9.80 13.14 -2.09
CA LYS A 161 -11.05 13.76 -2.51
C LYS A 161 -12.01 12.73 -3.04
N ASP A 162 -13.29 12.91 -2.75
CA ASP A 162 -14.36 12.22 -3.47
C ASP A 162 -14.93 13.15 -4.55
N LYS A 163 -16.05 12.80 -5.19
CA LYS A 163 -16.68 13.63 -6.23
C LYS A 163 -17.05 15.05 -5.78
N TYR A 164 -17.26 15.29 -4.49
CA TYR A 164 -17.82 16.53 -3.96
C TYR A 164 -16.90 17.24 -2.96
N ASN A 165 -16.07 16.49 -2.24
CA ASN A 165 -15.36 16.97 -1.06
C ASN A 165 -13.88 16.64 -1.14
N VAL A 166 -13.09 17.43 -0.43
CA VAL A 166 -11.68 17.13 -0.12
C VAL A 166 -11.58 16.84 1.37
N TYR A 167 -10.70 15.91 1.72
CA TYR A 167 -10.54 15.39 3.05
C TYR A 167 -9.10 15.54 3.52
N TYR A 168 -8.94 16.02 4.75
CA TYR A 168 -7.76 15.81 5.57
C TYR A 168 -8.06 14.63 6.50
N ILE A 169 -7.21 13.61 6.46
CA ILE A 169 -7.38 12.38 7.23
C ILE A 169 -6.12 12.18 8.05
N ASN A 170 -6.26 12.14 9.37
CA ASN A 170 -5.14 11.93 10.28
C ASN A 170 -5.29 10.58 10.96
N ASN A 171 -4.29 9.71 10.81
CA ASN A 171 -4.16 8.48 11.58
C ASN A 171 -3.45 8.80 12.90
N THR A 172 -4.14 8.60 14.00
CA THR A 172 -3.52 8.64 15.33
C THR A 172 -3.39 7.22 15.85
N MET A 173 -2.15 6.82 16.12
CA MET A 173 -1.87 5.54 16.77
C MET A 173 -2.22 5.68 18.25
N SER A 174 -3.29 5.02 18.68
CA SER A 174 -3.71 5.06 20.09
C SER A 174 -2.76 4.24 20.96
N ASN A 175 -2.30 3.09 20.44
CA ASN A 175 -1.32 2.15 21.00
C ASN A 175 -0.78 1.22 19.89
N CYS A 176 0.09 0.25 20.21
CA CYS A 176 0.68 -0.70 19.24
C CYS A 176 -0.31 -1.57 18.44
N PHE A 177 -1.61 -1.52 18.75
CA PHE A 177 -2.62 -2.43 18.18
C PHE A 177 -3.82 -1.73 17.54
N ASP A 178 -4.10 -0.47 17.89
CA ASP A 178 -5.28 0.25 17.42
C ASP A 178 -4.89 1.61 16.83
N SER A 179 -5.18 1.81 15.55
CA SER A 179 -5.08 3.10 14.87
C SER A 179 -6.47 3.64 14.57
N TYR A 180 -6.72 4.90 14.90
CA TYR A 180 -7.96 5.58 14.56
C TYR A 180 -7.71 6.65 13.52
N TYR A 181 -8.61 6.72 12.54
CA TYR A 181 -8.59 7.74 11.51
C TYR A 181 -9.59 8.84 11.86
N PHE A 182 -9.10 10.07 11.99
CA PHE A 182 -9.94 11.26 12.04
C PHE A 182 -10.06 11.86 10.65
N ILE A 183 -11.29 11.99 10.17
CA ILE A 183 -11.61 12.43 8.81
C ILE A 183 -12.28 13.80 8.89
N TYR A 184 -11.63 14.82 8.34
CA TYR A 184 -12.11 16.19 8.30
C TYR A 184 -12.37 16.60 6.86
N GLU A 185 -13.59 17.07 6.58
CA GLU A 185 -13.91 17.73 5.31
C GLU A 185 -13.25 19.12 5.30
N VAL A 186 -12.44 19.39 4.27
CA VAL A 186 -11.77 20.69 4.10
C VAL A 186 -12.77 21.69 3.54
N LYS A 187 -13.34 22.52 4.41
CA LYS A 187 -14.43 23.44 4.03
C LYS A 187 -13.93 24.62 3.19
N GLY A 188 -14.67 24.93 2.13
CA GLY A 188 -14.42 26.10 1.28
C GLY A 188 -13.29 25.93 0.27
N ILE A 189 -12.68 24.75 0.18
CA ILE A 189 -11.62 24.47 -0.80
C ILE A 189 -12.17 24.23 -2.20
N ASN A 190 -11.50 24.80 -3.20
CA ASN A 190 -11.72 24.48 -4.60
C ASN A 190 -11.11 23.11 -4.92
N ARG A 191 -11.96 22.08 -4.82
CA ARG A 191 -11.66 20.66 -5.04
C ARG A 191 -10.84 20.36 -6.30
N ASP A 192 -11.06 21.11 -7.38
CA ASP A 192 -10.45 20.81 -8.67
C ASP A 192 -9.06 21.45 -8.83
N LYS A 193 -8.66 22.34 -7.91
CA LYS A 193 -7.37 23.04 -7.95
C LYS A 193 -6.53 22.81 -6.70
N VAL A 194 -6.68 21.64 -6.06
CA VAL A 194 -5.96 21.32 -4.82
C VAL A 194 -4.55 20.83 -5.09
N GLU A 195 -3.60 21.39 -4.34
CA GLU A 195 -2.20 20.98 -4.30
C GLU A 195 -1.80 20.66 -2.86
N VAL A 196 -1.19 19.50 -2.65
CA VAL A 196 -0.61 19.10 -1.36
C VAL A 196 0.80 19.67 -1.26
N LEU A 197 1.05 20.51 -0.26
CA LEU A 197 2.35 21.16 -0.08
C LEU A 197 3.25 20.35 0.84
N ASN A 198 2.70 19.87 1.96
CA ASN A 198 3.37 18.93 2.87
C ASN A 198 2.34 18.23 3.78
N LYS A 199 2.82 17.60 4.87
CA LYS A 199 1.98 16.94 5.88
C LYS A 199 0.91 17.85 6.49
N TRP A 200 1.16 19.15 6.60
CA TRP A 200 0.31 20.08 7.33
C TRP A 200 -0.53 20.95 6.41
N PHE A 201 0.05 21.35 5.27
CA PHE A 201 -0.49 22.35 4.38
C PHE A 201 -0.95 21.79 3.05
N ILE A 202 -2.14 22.20 2.64
CA ILE A 202 -2.62 22.11 1.27
C ILE A 202 -3.09 23.48 0.83
N LYS A 203 -3.19 23.72 -0.48
CA LYS A 203 -3.76 24.96 -1.01
C LYS A 203 -4.72 24.65 -2.15
N ASP A 204 -5.59 25.60 -2.42
CA ASP A 204 -6.28 25.69 -3.70
C ASP A 204 -5.81 26.93 -4.48
N ASP A 205 -6.61 27.46 -5.41
CA ASP A 205 -6.26 28.65 -6.18
C ASP A 205 -6.42 30.00 -5.44
N LYS A 206 -6.88 29.98 -4.19
CA LYS A 206 -7.21 31.20 -3.42
C LYS A 206 -6.72 31.17 -1.98
N ASN A 207 -6.70 30.00 -1.37
CA ASN A 207 -6.55 29.81 0.04
C ASN A 207 -5.50 28.75 0.33
N ILE A 208 -4.92 28.87 1.51
CA ILE A 208 -4.02 27.88 2.10
C ILE A 208 -4.73 27.31 3.31
N TYR A 209 -4.56 26.01 3.51
CA TYR A 209 -5.23 25.26 4.56
C TYR A 209 -4.18 24.57 5.41
N PHE A 210 -4.35 24.64 6.73
CA PHE A 210 -3.56 23.93 7.72
C PHE A 210 -4.46 22.87 8.38
N GLU A 211 -4.06 21.59 8.32
CA GLU A 211 -4.82 20.46 8.89
C GLU A 211 -6.31 20.46 8.50
N GLY A 212 -6.59 20.81 7.24
CA GLY A 212 -7.94 20.85 6.68
C GLY A 212 -8.77 22.08 7.08
N LYS A 213 -8.20 23.09 7.74
CA LYS A 213 -8.85 24.36 8.05
C LYS A 213 -8.19 25.50 7.29
N ILE A 214 -8.97 26.51 6.90
CA ILE A 214 -8.43 27.70 6.24
C ILE A 214 -7.42 28.41 7.14
N LEU A 215 -6.25 28.77 6.60
CA LEU A 215 -5.21 29.52 7.30
C LEU A 215 -5.45 31.01 7.11
N GLU A 216 -6.12 31.63 8.09
CA GLU A 216 -6.55 33.03 7.98
C GLU A 216 -5.40 34.04 8.02
N GLY A 217 -5.51 35.10 7.22
CA GLY A 217 -4.54 36.19 7.18
C GLY A 217 -3.23 35.85 6.47
N VAL A 218 -3.17 34.72 5.77
CA VAL A 218 -2.00 34.32 4.96
C VAL A 218 -1.90 35.15 3.68
N ASP A 219 -0.69 35.59 3.34
CA ASP A 219 -0.44 36.12 2.01
C ASP A 219 -0.19 34.96 1.03
N TYR A 220 -1.24 34.60 0.28
CA TYR A 220 -1.24 33.46 -0.64
C TYR A 220 -0.08 33.49 -1.64
N ASN A 221 0.24 34.67 -2.20
CA ASN A 221 1.21 34.80 -3.29
C ASN A 221 2.66 34.60 -2.83
N THR A 222 2.94 34.87 -1.56
CA THR A 222 4.29 34.77 -0.98
C THR A 222 4.45 33.59 -0.05
N PHE A 223 3.42 32.74 0.07
CA PHE A 223 3.50 31.58 0.92
C PHE A 223 4.42 30.51 0.35
N GLU A 224 5.32 30.02 1.20
CA GLU A 224 6.22 28.90 0.92
C GLU A 224 6.25 27.93 2.11
N VAL A 225 6.57 26.67 1.82
CA VAL A 225 6.88 25.67 2.83
C VAL A 225 8.39 25.56 2.95
N LEU A 226 8.90 25.79 4.15
CA LEU A 226 10.32 25.73 4.48
C LEU A 226 10.80 24.26 4.63
N PRO A 227 12.11 23.98 4.52
CA PRO A 227 12.64 22.61 4.62
C PRO A 227 12.32 21.89 5.93
N ASN A 228 12.05 22.64 7.00
CA ASN A 228 11.65 22.09 8.30
C ASN A 228 10.15 21.76 8.39
N GLY A 229 9.37 22.03 7.34
CA GLY A 229 7.94 21.80 7.27
C GLY A 229 7.07 22.99 7.66
N ASP A 230 7.66 24.08 8.16
CA ASP A 230 6.93 25.28 8.55
C ASP A 230 6.43 26.05 7.33
N GLY A 231 5.28 26.70 7.47
CA GLY A 231 4.81 27.64 6.47
C GLY A 231 5.45 29.01 6.70
N LYS A 232 5.62 29.81 5.66
CA LYS A 232 6.02 31.21 5.80
C LYS A 232 5.41 32.03 4.69
N ASP A 233 4.98 33.24 5.00
CA ASP A 233 4.67 34.26 4.00
C ASP A 233 5.51 35.53 4.24
N LYS A 234 5.32 36.56 3.43
CA LYS A 234 6.06 37.83 3.56
C LYS A 234 5.84 38.55 4.90
N ASN A 235 4.75 38.26 5.60
CA ASN A 235 4.36 38.94 6.83
C ASN A 235 4.81 38.17 8.09
N ARG A 236 4.81 36.82 8.05
CA ARG A 236 5.11 35.98 9.22
C ARG A 236 5.47 34.54 8.86
N SER A 237 6.06 33.84 9.83
CA SER A 237 6.23 32.39 9.81
C SER A 237 5.08 31.70 10.56
N TYR A 238 4.78 30.48 10.14
CA TYR A 238 3.82 29.56 10.71
C TYR A 238 4.58 28.34 11.19
N GLU A 239 5.13 28.44 12.41
CA GLU A 239 6.02 27.43 13.02
C GLU A 239 5.22 26.21 13.51
N TYR A 240 5.63 25.02 13.06
CA TYR A 240 5.07 23.72 13.41
C TYR A 240 6.13 22.64 13.63
N LEU A 241 7.37 23.06 13.93
CA LEU A 241 8.36 22.20 14.56
C LEU A 241 7.97 21.94 16.03
N THR A 242 7.62 20.68 16.30
CA THR A 242 7.96 19.85 17.47
C THR A 242 8.95 20.42 18.50
N LYS A 243 8.66 21.55 19.16
CA LYS A 243 9.36 21.91 20.41
C LYS A 243 9.11 20.91 21.53
N ASP A 244 8.09 20.05 21.38
CA ASP A 244 7.74 19.03 22.38
C ASP A 244 8.07 17.58 21.98
N GLU A 245 8.51 17.26 20.75
CA GLU A 245 8.95 15.88 20.40
C GLU A 245 10.47 15.66 20.54
N LEU A 246 11.27 16.69 20.82
CA LEU A 246 12.71 16.57 21.10
C LEU A 246 13.05 16.48 22.60
N LYS A 247 12.08 16.24 23.49
CA LYS A 247 12.32 16.05 24.94
C LYS A 247 12.58 14.60 25.38
N TRP A 248 12.70 13.65 24.44
CA TRP A 248 12.98 12.24 24.78
C TRP A 248 13.99 11.55 23.84
N PHE A 249 15.14 12.20 23.62
CA PHE A 249 16.40 11.50 23.35
C PHE A 249 17.52 12.10 24.19
#